data_AF-A0A0G1BIJ6-F1
#
_entry.id   AF-A0A0G1BIJ6-F1
#
_cell.length_a   1.000
_cell.length_b   1.000
_cell.length_c   1.000
_cell.angle_alpha   90.00
_cell.angle_beta   90.00
_cell.angle_gamma   90.00
#
_symmetry.space_group_name_H-M   'P 1'
#
loop_
_entity.id
_entity.type
_entity.pdbx_description
1 polymer ?
#
loop_
_entity_poly.entity_id
_entity_poly.type
_entity_poly.pdbx_seq_one_letter_code
_entity_poly.pdbx_strand_id
1 'polypeptide(L)'
;MIIFTKHAQDKFTILRKHKFIISKEKVLETLNNPDLIDYSRLPLLIAQRKFDTMYVLRVVYKDEGMNMKVITFYPGRSKKYGKK
;
A
#
# COMPACT_ATOMS: atom_id res chain seq x y z
N MET A 1 9.35 -7.06 -11.34
CA MET A 1 7.92 -7.09 -11.75
C MET A 1 7.03 -6.97 -10.52
N ILE A 2 5.90 -6.27 -10.60
CA ILE A 2 4.95 -6.13 -9.48
C ILE A 2 3.77 -7.10 -9.68
N ILE A 3 3.56 -7.98 -8.71
CA ILE A 3 2.55 -9.05 -8.78
C ILE A 3 1.51 -8.83 -7.67
N PHE A 4 0.24 -8.69 -8.05
CA PHE A 4 -0.86 -8.58 -7.10
C PHE A 4 -1.39 -9.97 -6.76
N THR A 5 -1.36 -10.33 -5.48
CA THR A 5 -2.04 -11.53 -4.98
C THR A 5 -3.56 -11.40 -5.15
N LYS A 6 -4.28 -12.52 -5.11
CA LYS A 6 -5.76 -12.53 -5.11
C LYS A 6 -6.33 -11.61 -4.03
N HIS A 7 -5.77 -11.67 -2.82
CA HIS A 7 -6.19 -10.80 -1.72
C HIS A 7 -6.01 -9.30 -2.03
N ALA A 8 -4.88 -8.91 -2.64
CA ALA A 8 -4.67 -7.53 -3.08
C ALA A 8 -5.63 -7.11 -4.21
N GLN A 9 -5.95 -8.01 -5.14
CA GLN A 9 -6.93 -7.73 -6.19
C GLN A 9 -8.33 -7.50 -5.60
N ASP A 10 -8.75 -8.34 -4.65
CA ASP A 10 -10.05 -8.22 -3.97
C ASP A 10 -10.16 -6.91 -3.18
N LYS A 11 -9.04 -6.39 -2.67
CA LYS A 11 -9.02 -5.13 -1.90
C LYS A 11 -9.53 -3.92 -2.67
N PHE A 12 -9.34 -3.85 -3.99
CA PHE A 12 -9.89 -2.75 -4.79
C PHE A 12 -11.42 -2.70 -4.67
N THR A 13 -12.07 -3.85 -4.84
CA THR A 13 -13.54 -3.95 -4.74
C THR A 13 -14.03 -3.70 -3.31
N ILE A 14 -13.33 -4.24 -2.31
CA ILE A 14 -13.69 -4.05 -0.90
C ILE A 14 -13.64 -2.57 -0.52
N LEU A 15 -12.55 -1.87 -0.83
CA LEU A 15 -12.39 -0.46 -0.46
C LEU A 15 -13.40 0.42 -1.22
N ARG A 16 -13.68 0.12 -2.49
CA ARG A 16 -14.73 0.79 -3.26
C ARG A 16 -16.11 0.65 -2.60
N LYS A 17 -16.47 -0.53 -2.08
CA LYS A 17 -17.73 -0.72 -1.32
C LYS A 17 -17.80 0.16 -0.06
N HIS A 18 -16.66 0.49 0.54
CA HIS A 18 -16.54 1.44 1.65
C HIS A 18 -16.34 2.89 1.20
N LYS A 19 -16.65 3.22 -0.06
CA LYS A 19 -16.51 4.57 -0.65
C LYS A 19 -15.06 5.11 -0.64
N PHE A 20 -14.07 4.22 -0.56
CA PHE A 20 -12.65 4.57 -0.67
C PHE A 20 -12.07 4.02 -1.96
N ILE A 21 -11.92 4.87 -2.97
CA ILE A 21 -11.47 4.46 -4.31
C ILE A 21 -9.95 4.58 -4.38
N ILE A 22 -9.27 3.46 -4.58
CA ILE A 22 -7.84 3.40 -4.88
C ILE A 22 -7.69 2.79 -6.25
N SER A 23 -6.91 3.43 -7.13
CA SER A 23 -6.58 2.88 -8.43
C SER A 23 -5.32 2.04 -8.36
N LYS A 24 -5.12 1.16 -9.34
CA LYS A 24 -3.90 0.35 -9.43
C LYS A 24 -2.66 1.24 -9.55
N GLU A 25 -2.77 2.34 -10.28
CA GLU A 25 -1.72 3.33 -10.48
C GLU A 25 -1.28 3.95 -9.15
N LYS A 26 -2.21 4.24 -8.23
CA LYS A 26 -1.85 4.74 -6.89
C LYS A 26 -1.10 3.71 -6.04
N VAL A 27 -1.43 2.42 -6.17
CA VAL A 27 -0.67 1.36 -5.51
C VAL A 27 0.75 1.28 -6.08
N LEU A 28 0.87 1.32 -7.41
CA LEU A 28 2.17 1.30 -8.09
C LEU A 28 3.03 2.53 -7.75
N GLU A 29 2.44 3.72 -7.73
CA GLU A 29 3.10 4.96 -7.34
C GLU A 29 3.61 4.88 -5.89
N THR A 30 2.80 4.32 -4.98
CA THR A 30 3.20 4.13 -3.58
C THR A 30 4.38 3.17 -3.46
N LEU A 31 4.45 2.13 -4.28
CA LEU A 31 5.57 1.18 -4.29
C LEU A 31 6.85 1.79 -4.91
N ASN A 32 6.71 2.54 -6.00
CA ASN A 32 7.84 3.10 -6.74
C ASN A 32 8.43 4.36 -6.09
N ASN A 33 7.60 5.15 -5.43
CA ASN A 33 7.99 6.41 -4.80
C ASN A 33 7.32 6.55 -3.42
N PRO A 34 7.69 5.72 -2.44
CA PRO A 34 7.14 5.83 -1.09
C PRO A 34 7.68 7.08 -0.38
N ASP A 35 6.84 7.72 0.43
CA ASP A 35 7.30 8.72 1.40
C ASP A 35 8.10 8.07 2.53
N LEU A 36 7.74 6.83 2.88
CA LEU A 36 8.33 6.02 3.94
C LEU A 36 8.23 4.53 3.60
N ILE A 37 9.26 3.75 3.92
CA ILE A 37 9.19 2.29 3.99
C ILE A 37 9.27 1.88 5.45
N ASP A 38 8.28 1.13 5.92
CA ASP A 38 8.23 0.59 7.28
C ASP A 38 8.68 -0.87 7.28
N TYR A 39 9.77 -1.12 8.02
CA TYR A 39 10.49 -2.39 8.15
C TYR A 39 10.12 -3.16 9.44
N SER A 40 9.15 -2.69 10.23
CA SER A 40 8.82 -3.28 11.54
C SER A 40 8.22 -4.69 11.47
N ARG A 41 7.86 -5.18 10.28
CA ARG A 41 7.17 -6.45 10.07
C ARG A 41 7.87 -7.38 9.08
N LEU A 42 9.21 -7.36 9.08
CA LEU A 42 10.00 -8.28 8.25
C LEU A 42 9.52 -9.74 8.39
N PRO A 43 9.46 -10.50 7.29
CA PRO A 43 9.98 -10.17 5.96
C PRO A 43 9.04 -9.31 5.09
N LEU A 44 7.92 -8.81 5.64
CA LEU A 44 7.01 -7.92 4.92
C LEU A 44 7.46 -6.46 5.08
N LEU A 45 7.45 -5.76 3.96
CA LEU A 45 7.70 -4.33 3.87
C LEU A 45 6.38 -3.59 3.69
N ILE A 46 6.32 -2.36 4.21
CA ILE A 46 5.15 -1.51 4.05
C ILE A 46 5.58 -0.18 3.42
N ALA A 47 5.33 -0.04 2.13
CA ALA A 47 5.47 1.23 1.43
C ALA A 47 4.30 2.13 1.80
N GLN A 48 4.60 3.37 2.16
CA GLN A 48 3.60 4.36 2.55
C GLN A 48 3.76 5.62 1.72
N ARG A 49 2.64 6.16 1.23
CA ARG A 49 2.59 7.46 0.57
C ARG A 49 1.35 8.24 1.02
N LYS A 50 1.45 9.56 1.11
CA LYS A 50 0.31 10.44 1.38
C LYS A 50 -0.76 10.23 0.31
N PHE A 51 -2.01 10.04 0.74
CA PHE A 51 -3.15 9.86 -0.15
C PHE A 51 -3.96 11.15 -0.25
N ASP A 52 -4.30 11.74 0.90
CA ASP A 52 -4.96 13.04 1.01
C ASP A 52 -4.58 13.75 2.33
N THR A 53 -5.38 14.72 2.77
CA THR A 53 -5.15 15.46 4.02
C THR A 53 -5.34 14.59 5.27
N MET A 54 -6.17 13.55 5.21
CA MET A 54 -6.57 12.72 6.34
C MET A 54 -5.92 11.33 6.33
N TYR A 55 -5.54 10.83 5.14
CA TYR A 55 -5.09 9.47 4.92
C TYR A 55 -3.72 9.37 4.22
N VAL A 56 -3.01 8.29 4.57
CA VAL A 56 -1.90 7.73 3.81
C VAL A 56 -2.36 6.42 3.19
N LEU A 57 -1.85 6.09 2.01
CA LEU A 57 -1.97 4.75 1.43
C LEU A 57 -0.79 3.92 1.92
N ARG A 58 -1.07 2.75 2.51
CA ARG A 58 -0.08 1.77 2.92
C ARG A 58 -0.22 0.51 2.07
N VAL A 59 0.87 0.11 1.43
CA VAL A 59 0.95 -1.08 0.57
C VAL A 59 1.90 -2.07 1.22
N VAL A 60 1.37 -3.24 1.58
CA VAL A 60 2.13 -4.34 2.17
C VAL A 60 2.61 -5.25 1.05
N TYR A 61 3.91 -5.45 0.97
CA TYR A 61 4.53 -6.27 -0.06
C TYR A 61 5.69 -7.08 0.50
N LYS A 62 6.05 -8.14 -0.23
CA LYS A 62 7.29 -8.86 -0.02
C LYS A 62 8.22 -8.57 -1.19
N ASP A 63 9.46 -8.23 -0.89
CA ASP A 63 10.52 -8.12 -1.88
C ASP A 63 11.17 -9.49 -2.08
N GLU A 64 11.11 -10.01 -3.30
CA GLU A 64 11.69 -11.29 -3.73
C GLU A 64 12.80 -11.05 -4.78
N GLY A 65 13.43 -9.87 -4.75
CA GLY A 65 14.52 -9.47 -5.64
C GLY A 65 14.00 -9.02 -7.00
N MET A 66 13.76 -9.97 -7.91
CA MET A 66 13.21 -9.65 -9.24
C MET A 66 11.73 -9.29 -9.20
N ASN A 67 11.01 -9.69 -8.14
CA ASN A 67 9.58 -9.52 -8.00
C ASN A 67 9.20 -8.84 -6.69
N MET A 68 8.25 -7.91 -6.75
CA MET A 68 7.55 -7.39 -5.57
C MET A 68 6.14 -7.97 -5.53
N LYS A 69 5.86 -8.77 -4.51
CA LYS A 69 4.57 -9.43 -4.33
C LYS A 69 3.68 -8.59 -3.41
N VAL A 70 2.66 -7.94 -3.98
CA VAL A 70 1.69 -7.13 -3.24
C VAL A 70 0.71 -8.05 -2.53
N ILE A 71 0.78 -8.04 -1.20
CA ILE A 71 -0.06 -8.88 -0.32
C ILE A 71 -1.40 -8.19 -0.08
N THR A 72 -1.39 -6.92 0.29
CA THR A 72 -2.60 -6.12 0.56
C THR A 72 -2.28 -4.63 0.57
N PHE A 73 -3.30 -3.79 0.59
CA PHE A 73 -3.15 -2.35 0.82
C PHE A 73 -4.38 -1.80 1.54
N TYR A 74 -4.18 -0.68 2.24
CA TYR A 74 -5.22 -0.04 3.03
C TYR A 74 -4.92 1.45 3.28
N PRO A 75 -5.96 2.28 3.45
CA PRO A 75 -5.77 3.63 3.97
C PRO A 75 -5.45 3.59 5.47
N GLY A 76 -4.45 4.34 5.90
CA GLY A 76 -4.13 4.61 7.30
C GLY A 76 -4.38 6.09 7.62
N ARG A 77 -4.78 6.42 8.85
CA ARG A 77 -4.93 7.84 9.26
C ARG A 77 -3.57 8.52 9.33
N SER A 78 -3.41 9.67 8.68
CA SER A 78 -2.17 10.47 8.68
C SER A 78 -1.77 10.92 10.09
N LYS A 79 -2.71 11.15 11.02
CA LYS A 79 -2.37 11.43 12.43
C LYS A 79 -1.65 10.27 13.14
N LYS A 80 -1.91 9.04 12.71
CA LYS A 80 -1.33 7.81 13.30
C LYS A 80 -0.03 7.40 12.62
N TYR A 81 0.06 7.59 11.30
CA TYR A 81 1.15 7.06 10.48
C TYR A 81 1.94 8.11 9.68
N GLY A 82 1.43 9.34 9.58
CA GLY A 82 2.06 10.45 8.87
C GLY A 82 3.08 11.22 9.72
N LYS A 83 3.39 10.74 10.93
CA LYS A 83 4.54 11.24 11.67
C LYS A 83 5.80 10.63 11.07
N LYS A 84 6.61 11.46 10.42
CA LYS A 84 8.07 11.27 10.34
C LYS A 84 8.67 11.91 11.58
#